data_AF-A0A815YIJ9-F1
#
_entry.id   AF-A0A815YIJ9-F1
#
_cell.length_a   1.000
_cell.length_b   1.000
_cell.length_c   1.000
_cell.angle_alpha   90.00
_cell.angle_beta   90.00
_cell.angle_gamma   90.00
#
_symmetry.space_group_name_H-M   'P 1'
#
loop_
_entity.id
_entity.type
_entity.pdbx_description
1 polymer ?
#
loop_
_entity_poly.entity_id
_entity_poly.type
_entity_poly.pdbx_seq_one_letter_code
_entity_poly.pdbx_strand_id
1 'polypeptide(L)'
;LKHLSVIQCDQLLCIENLTLTAGSSLNLTKLCVGVCCVDDCFALLDGRLKQLNTFIVDICDMDDELSSVYDMDDLPNMKCFSLTCRCETNQYDTQVLPLLHRMIKLEELTLNVINYERTTLIDGTQINNNILVHMPCLRKFTFYISTEVELHHITHHLSNEDIQRTFTNIGYQQVSCILNYMVDNIMCHIFSLPFAFDCLEYIGNAFPPVHFSCVRELTVHDETPFEHEFFIRIARFFPLLKKLSVVNFKPQSQMKHHLICHNNELCTTVVYPHLISLCLEYTYIHYTEQFLNQNKTHLPQLTTLSVDYSKLRFVTQNFTRNATRRNCARLQQIDFKKIIVHTKEFYDYFPLL
;
A
#
# COMPACT_ATOMS: atom_id res chain seq x y z
N LEU A 1 7.80 -28.46 17.61
CA LEU A 1 7.19 -27.21 17.09
C LEU A 1 7.67 -26.00 17.90
N LYS A 2 8.99 -25.75 17.98
CA LYS A 2 9.56 -24.63 18.77
C LYS A 2 9.59 -23.29 18.02
N HIS A 3 9.35 -23.32 16.71
CA HIS A 3 9.09 -22.16 15.88
C HIS A 3 8.07 -22.61 14.84
N LEU A 4 6.81 -22.22 15.02
CA LEU A 4 5.83 -22.29 13.95
C LEU A 4 6.04 -21.00 13.14
N SER A 5 6.88 -21.08 12.13
CA SER A 5 6.99 -20.06 11.09
C SER A 5 6.02 -20.45 9.99
N VAL A 6 4.82 -19.89 9.97
CA VAL A 6 4.02 -19.90 8.76
C VAL A 6 4.01 -18.48 8.22
N ILE A 7 5.00 -18.22 7.38
CA ILE A 7 4.99 -17.13 6.43
C ILE A 7 5.15 -17.81 5.07
N GLN A 8 4.02 -18.03 4.40
CA GLN A 8 3.94 -18.08 2.94
C GLN A 8 2.64 -17.38 2.58
N CYS A 9 2.74 -16.14 2.09
CA CYS A 9 1.63 -15.29 1.64
C CYS A 9 0.79 -15.87 0.47
N ASP A 10 1.01 -17.12 0.06
CA ASP A 10 0.25 -17.79 -0.99
C ASP A 10 -0.60 -18.97 -0.48
N GLN A 11 -0.55 -19.29 0.82
CA GLN A 11 -1.41 -20.31 1.43
C GLN A 11 -2.00 -19.79 2.74
N LEU A 12 -3.26 -19.35 2.67
CA LEU A 12 -4.12 -19.06 3.81
C LEU A 12 -4.09 -20.23 4.80
N LEU A 13 -3.77 -19.94 6.07
CA LEU A 13 -3.96 -20.89 7.16
C LEU A 13 -5.44 -20.94 7.50
N CYS A 14 -6.20 -21.83 6.86
CA CYS A 14 -7.51 -22.22 7.41
C CYS A 14 -7.29 -22.90 8.77
N ILE A 15 -7.99 -22.41 9.80
CA ILE A 15 -7.91 -22.90 11.19
C ILE A 15 -8.10 -24.42 11.30
N GLU A 16 -8.79 -25.05 10.34
CA GLU A 16 -8.95 -26.51 10.25
C GLU A 16 -7.62 -27.28 10.24
N ASN A 17 -6.51 -26.68 9.79
CA ASN A 17 -5.19 -27.31 9.77
C ASN A 17 -4.41 -27.17 11.09
N LEU A 18 -4.85 -26.32 12.00
CA LEU A 18 -4.30 -26.24 13.37
C LEU A 18 -5.09 -27.18 14.27
N THR A 19 -4.89 -28.49 14.10
CA THR A 19 -5.29 -29.49 15.10
C THR A 19 -4.40 -29.32 16.33
N LEU A 20 -4.71 -28.32 17.16
CA LEU A 20 -4.18 -28.18 18.50
C LEU A 20 -4.75 -29.32 19.34
N THR A 21 -4.01 -30.42 19.42
CA THR A 21 -4.31 -31.52 20.33
C THR A 21 -4.45 -30.97 21.74
N ALA A 22 -5.66 -31.07 22.31
CA ALA A 22 -5.97 -30.69 23.67
C ALA A 22 -4.99 -31.37 24.64
N GLY A 23 -4.11 -30.60 25.27
CA GLY A 23 -3.28 -31.09 26.38
C GLY A 23 -1.81 -30.66 26.42
N SER A 24 -1.23 -30.06 25.36
CA SER A 24 0.16 -29.58 25.43
C SER A 24 0.22 -28.05 25.49
N SER A 25 0.66 -27.49 26.62
CA SER A 25 1.01 -26.08 26.73
C SER A 25 2.20 -25.78 25.81
N LEU A 26 1.93 -25.18 24.65
CA LEU A 26 2.99 -24.70 23.75
C LEU A 26 3.62 -23.44 24.37
N ASN A 27 4.93 -23.46 24.62
CA ASN A 27 5.72 -22.29 25.02
C ASN A 27 5.97 -21.37 23.81
N LEU A 28 4.90 -20.99 23.11
CA LEU A 28 4.97 -20.13 21.94
C LEU A 28 4.94 -18.67 22.40
N THR A 29 6.04 -17.96 22.18
CA THR A 29 6.17 -16.54 22.58
C THR A 29 5.94 -15.57 21.43
N LYS A 30 6.02 -16.04 20.17
CA LYS A 30 5.76 -15.26 18.96
C LYS A 30 4.94 -16.08 17.96
N LEU A 31 3.91 -15.47 17.38
CA LEU A 31 3.07 -16.05 16.33
C LEU A 31 2.90 -15.03 15.18
N CYS A 32 2.99 -15.52 13.94
CA CYS A 32 2.73 -14.75 12.72
C CYS A 32 1.80 -15.57 11.83
N VAL A 33 0.66 -15.01 11.44
CA VAL A 33 -0.40 -15.71 10.69
C VAL A 33 -1.11 -14.76 9.74
N GLY A 34 -1.61 -15.29 8.62
CA GLY A 34 -2.66 -14.65 7.83
C GLY A 34 -4.00 -15.33 8.13
N VAL A 35 -5.07 -14.56 8.29
CA VAL A 35 -6.42 -15.05 8.59
C VAL A 35 -7.45 -14.40 7.66
N CYS A 36 -8.64 -14.99 7.58
CA CYS A 36 -9.72 -14.42 6.79
C CYS A 36 -10.37 -13.27 7.55
N CYS A 37 -10.77 -13.46 8.81
CA CYS A 37 -11.54 -12.45 9.56
C CYS A 37 -11.02 -12.23 11.01
N VAL A 38 -11.63 -11.28 11.74
CA VAL A 38 -11.27 -11.03 13.15
C VAL A 38 -11.67 -12.18 14.07
N ASP A 39 -12.73 -12.92 13.76
CA ASP A 39 -13.14 -14.07 14.57
C ASP A 39 -12.07 -15.17 14.58
N ASP A 40 -11.39 -15.36 13.46
CA ASP A 40 -10.22 -16.24 13.37
C ASP A 40 -9.10 -15.78 14.31
N CYS A 41 -8.90 -14.45 14.44
CA CYS A 41 -7.94 -13.90 15.40
C CYS A 41 -8.34 -14.24 16.84
N PHE A 42 -9.62 -14.06 17.19
CA PHE A 42 -10.10 -14.37 18.53
C PHE A 42 -10.00 -15.86 18.86
N ALA A 43 -10.34 -16.74 17.91
CA ALA A 43 -10.24 -18.19 18.07
C ALA A 43 -8.79 -18.66 18.35
N LEU A 44 -7.80 -17.98 17.76
CA LEU A 44 -6.37 -18.23 18.02
C LEU A 44 -5.94 -17.71 19.40
N LEU A 45 -6.54 -16.61 19.87
CA LEU A 45 -6.23 -15.98 21.15
C LEU A 45 -7.00 -16.58 22.33
N ASP A 46 -7.93 -17.51 22.09
CA ASP A 46 -8.79 -18.14 23.10
C ASP A 46 -8.05 -19.05 24.09
N GLY A 47 -7.40 -18.44 25.09
CA GLY A 47 -6.90 -19.05 26.32
C GLY A 47 -5.75 -20.06 26.17
N ARG A 48 -5.46 -20.52 24.94
CA ARG A 48 -4.49 -21.57 24.61
C ARG A 48 -3.05 -21.05 24.48
N LEU A 49 -2.88 -19.74 24.30
CA LEU A 49 -1.60 -19.08 24.04
C LEU A 49 -1.17 -18.13 25.18
N LYS A 50 -1.29 -18.56 26.44
CA LYS A 50 -0.99 -17.72 27.63
C LYS A 50 0.43 -17.16 27.71
N GLN A 51 1.40 -17.78 27.01
CA GLN A 51 2.79 -17.32 26.96
C GLN A 51 3.11 -16.46 25.74
N LEU A 52 2.13 -16.22 24.87
CA LEU A 52 2.31 -15.41 23.67
C LEU A 52 2.56 -13.96 24.07
N ASN A 53 3.70 -13.44 23.64
CA ASN A 53 4.13 -12.09 23.93
C ASN A 53 4.08 -11.19 22.68
N THR A 54 4.22 -11.78 21.50
CA THR A 54 4.20 -11.09 20.22
C THR A 54 3.25 -11.78 19.26
N PHE A 55 2.27 -11.03 18.74
CA PHE A 55 1.33 -11.55 17.74
C PHE A 55 1.31 -10.63 16.51
N ILE A 56 1.54 -11.22 15.34
CA ILE A 56 1.55 -10.53 14.05
C ILE A 56 0.48 -11.18 13.19
N VAL A 57 -0.50 -10.38 12.77
CA VAL A 57 -1.62 -10.88 11.97
C VAL A 57 -1.85 -10.01 10.75
N ASP A 58 -2.14 -10.68 9.64
CA ASP A 58 -2.60 -10.08 8.39
C ASP A 58 -4.01 -10.60 8.11
N ILE A 59 -4.97 -9.70 7.94
CA ILE A 59 -6.37 -10.04 7.67
C ILE A 59 -6.68 -9.64 6.24
N CYS A 60 -6.92 -10.65 5.40
CA CYS A 60 -6.99 -10.45 3.95
C CYS A 60 -8.31 -9.84 3.49
N ASP A 61 -9.44 -10.21 4.11
CA ASP A 61 -10.76 -9.73 3.70
C ASP A 61 -11.74 -9.74 4.88
N MET A 62 -12.11 -8.57 5.34
CA MET A 62 -13.02 -8.43 6.48
C MET A 62 -14.43 -8.51 5.92
N ASP A 63 -15.08 -9.68 6.06
CA ASP A 63 -16.47 -9.83 5.65
C ASP A 63 -17.41 -9.00 6.53
N ASP A 64 -18.49 -8.48 5.92
CA ASP A 64 -19.55 -7.68 6.56
C ASP A 64 -20.47 -8.48 7.50
N GLU A 65 -20.30 -9.81 7.57
CA GLU A 65 -21.06 -10.62 8.50
C GLU A 65 -20.69 -10.23 9.93
N LEU A 66 -21.61 -9.54 10.60
CA LEU A 66 -21.57 -9.17 12.01
C LEU A 66 -21.09 -10.36 12.84
N SER A 67 -19.79 -10.35 13.16
CA SER A 67 -19.19 -11.29 14.09
C SER A 67 -19.99 -11.25 15.38
N SER A 68 -20.46 -12.42 15.82
CA SER A 68 -20.98 -12.58 17.18
C SER A 68 -19.94 -12.03 18.14
N VAL A 69 -20.32 -11.09 19.01
CA VAL A 69 -19.44 -10.57 20.05
C VAL A 69 -18.99 -11.75 20.91
N TYR A 70 -17.81 -12.29 20.61
CA TYR A 70 -17.18 -13.30 21.46
C TYR A 70 -16.85 -12.60 22.78
N ASP A 71 -17.58 -12.97 23.84
CA ASP A 71 -17.33 -12.54 25.20
C ASP A 71 -16.11 -13.32 25.70
N MET A 72 -14.94 -12.75 25.43
CA MET A 72 -13.63 -13.35 25.72
C MET A 72 -13.03 -12.60 26.89
N ASP A 73 -13.24 -13.13 28.09
CA ASP A 73 -12.82 -12.50 29.33
C ASP A 73 -11.29 -12.46 29.51
N ASP A 74 -10.53 -13.32 28.83
CA ASP A 74 -9.09 -13.49 29.05
C ASP A 74 -8.25 -13.52 27.75
N LEU A 75 -7.93 -12.34 27.20
CA LEU A 75 -6.84 -12.24 26.23
C LEU A 75 -5.47 -12.44 26.93
N PRO A 76 -4.49 -13.11 26.27
CA PRO A 76 -3.16 -13.24 26.83
C PRO A 76 -2.52 -11.86 27.08
N ASN A 77 -1.67 -11.77 28.10
CA ASN A 77 -0.89 -10.57 28.42
C ASN A 77 0.20 -10.32 27.36
N MET A 78 -0.22 -9.98 26.15
CA MET A 78 0.66 -9.65 25.03
C MET A 78 1.31 -8.28 25.24
N LYS A 79 2.61 -8.18 24.95
CA LYS A 79 3.32 -6.89 24.94
C LYS A 79 3.39 -6.28 23.55
N CYS A 80 3.42 -7.10 22.50
CA CYS A 80 3.60 -6.62 21.13
C CYS A 80 2.50 -7.18 20.21
N PHE A 81 1.88 -6.30 19.44
CA PHE A 81 0.84 -6.66 18.48
C PHE A 81 1.07 -5.92 17.18
N SER A 82 0.95 -6.63 16.07
CA SER A 82 1.01 -6.07 14.72
C SER A 82 -0.19 -6.54 13.94
N LEU A 83 -0.95 -5.60 13.38
CA LEU A 83 -2.13 -5.86 12.57
C LEU A 83 -1.96 -5.19 11.21
N THR A 84 -2.14 -5.97 10.15
CA THR A 84 -2.40 -5.47 8.79
C THR A 84 -3.82 -5.89 8.41
N CYS A 85 -4.64 -4.96 7.94
CA CYS A 85 -5.97 -5.29 7.43
C CYS A 85 -6.47 -4.26 6.42
N ARG A 86 -7.36 -4.73 5.55
CA ARG A 86 -8.24 -3.90 4.72
C ARG A 86 -9.64 -3.95 5.32
N CYS A 87 -10.26 -2.79 5.48
CA CYS A 87 -11.56 -2.64 6.10
C CYS A 87 -12.49 -1.90 5.14
N GLU A 88 -13.68 -2.41 4.94
CA GLU A 88 -14.77 -1.72 4.27
C GLU A 88 -15.67 -1.04 5.30
N THR A 89 -16.27 0.09 4.92
CA THR A 89 -17.28 0.80 5.68
C THR A 89 -16.87 1.08 7.15
N ASN A 90 -17.59 0.49 8.12
CA ASN A 90 -17.45 0.73 9.56
C ASN A 90 -16.65 -0.37 10.28
N GLN A 91 -16.03 -1.32 9.55
CA GLN A 91 -15.35 -2.48 10.15
C GLN A 91 -14.18 -2.11 11.07
N TYR A 92 -13.52 -0.99 10.80
CA TYR A 92 -12.53 -0.45 11.72
C TYR A 92 -13.14 -0.16 13.09
N ASP A 93 -14.31 0.47 13.13
CA ASP A 93 -14.98 0.84 14.38
C ASP A 93 -15.63 -0.37 15.07
N THR A 94 -16.16 -1.32 14.30
CA THR A 94 -16.91 -2.47 14.84
C THR A 94 -16.06 -3.69 15.14
N GLN A 95 -14.89 -3.85 14.50
CA GLN A 95 -14.05 -5.05 14.65
C GLN A 95 -12.63 -4.73 15.14
N VAL A 96 -11.94 -3.78 14.49
CA VAL A 96 -10.54 -3.45 14.83
C VAL A 96 -10.44 -2.77 16.19
N LEU A 97 -11.23 -1.70 16.43
CA LEU A 97 -11.18 -0.98 17.71
C LEU A 97 -11.54 -1.87 18.91
N PRO A 98 -12.62 -2.68 18.89
CA PRO A 98 -12.93 -3.57 20.01
C PRO A 98 -11.83 -4.61 20.29
N LEU A 99 -11.20 -5.19 19.26
CA LEU A 99 -10.05 -6.07 19.43
C LEU A 99 -8.92 -5.36 20.16
N LEU A 100 -8.56 -4.17 19.69
CA LEU A 100 -7.49 -3.34 20.26
C LEU A 100 -7.79 -2.93 21.71
N HIS A 101 -9.03 -2.53 22.02
CA HIS A 101 -9.44 -2.13 23.38
C HIS A 101 -9.30 -3.24 24.41
N ARG A 102 -9.38 -4.50 24.00
CA ARG A 102 -9.17 -5.64 24.90
C ARG A 102 -7.69 -5.89 25.19
N MET A 103 -6.76 -5.32 24.42
CA MET A 103 -5.31 -5.46 24.59
C MET A 103 -4.70 -4.35 25.47
N ILE A 104 -5.31 -4.06 26.63
CA ILE A 104 -4.95 -2.91 27.49
C ILE A 104 -3.49 -2.90 28.00
N LYS A 105 -2.81 -4.05 28.02
CA LYS A 105 -1.43 -4.22 28.53
C LYS A 105 -0.37 -4.11 27.44
N LEU A 106 -0.76 -3.80 26.21
CA LEU A 106 0.15 -3.73 25.09
C LEU A 106 1.20 -2.62 25.30
N GLU A 107 2.46 -2.96 25.08
CA GLU A 107 3.59 -2.01 25.16
C GLU A 107 3.99 -1.50 23.77
N GLU A 108 3.83 -2.32 22.72
CA GLU A 108 4.13 -1.98 21.33
C GLU A 108 2.98 -2.36 20.38
N LEU A 109 2.51 -1.41 19.58
CA LEU A 109 1.50 -1.60 18.54
C LEU A 109 2.06 -1.20 17.17
N THR A 110 1.93 -2.09 16.19
CA THR A 110 2.12 -1.77 14.77
C THR A 110 0.79 -1.94 14.04
N LEU A 111 0.31 -0.89 13.38
CA LEU A 111 -1.02 -0.89 12.76
C LEU A 111 -0.95 -0.42 11.31
N ASN A 112 -1.29 -1.30 10.36
CA ASN A 112 -1.41 -1.00 8.94
C ASN A 112 -2.87 -1.22 8.52
N VAL A 113 -3.64 -0.16 8.36
CA VAL A 113 -5.07 -0.26 8.07
C VAL A 113 -5.41 0.54 6.84
N ILE A 114 -6.11 -0.08 5.90
CA ILE A 114 -6.66 0.62 4.74
C ILE A 114 -8.18 0.56 4.86
N ASN A 115 -8.82 1.72 4.97
CA ASN A 115 -10.26 1.84 5.12
C ASN A 115 -10.88 2.40 3.86
N TYR A 116 -11.88 1.71 3.34
CA TYR A 116 -12.68 2.10 2.18
C TYR A 116 -14.06 2.57 2.63
N GLU A 117 -14.66 3.49 1.87
CA GLU A 117 -16.07 3.89 2.01
C GLU A 117 -16.47 4.39 3.42
N ARG A 118 -15.58 5.13 4.11
CA ARG A 118 -15.93 5.74 5.39
C ARG A 118 -16.75 7.01 5.20
N THR A 119 -17.54 7.36 6.20
CA THR A 119 -18.24 8.64 6.28
C THR A 119 -17.38 9.74 6.92
N THR A 120 -16.30 9.39 7.62
CA THR A 120 -15.41 10.33 8.29
C THR A 120 -13.95 9.91 8.20
N LEU A 121 -13.05 10.90 8.16
CA LEU A 121 -11.60 10.68 8.20
C LEU A 121 -11.14 10.28 9.60
N ILE A 122 -10.17 9.37 9.66
CA ILE A 122 -9.44 9.07 10.90
C ILE A 122 -8.35 10.12 11.06
N ASP A 123 -8.49 10.99 12.07
CA ASP A 123 -7.53 12.05 12.41
C ASP A 123 -6.85 11.79 13.77
N GLY A 124 -6.06 12.75 14.24
CA GLY A 124 -5.41 12.66 15.54
C GLY A 124 -6.40 12.58 16.70
N THR A 125 -7.54 13.27 16.61
CA THR A 125 -8.59 13.23 17.63
C THR A 125 -9.18 11.83 17.76
N GLN A 126 -9.51 11.21 16.62
CA GLN A 126 -10.03 9.84 16.58
C GLN A 126 -9.00 8.84 17.10
N ILE A 127 -7.74 8.92 16.67
CA ILE A 127 -6.67 8.03 17.18
C ILE A 127 -6.50 8.18 18.71
N ASN A 128 -6.53 9.40 19.22
CA ASN A 128 -6.40 9.63 20.65
C ASN A 128 -7.55 8.98 21.42
N ASN A 129 -8.78 9.28 21.01
CA ASN A 129 -9.98 8.83 21.71
C ASN A 129 -10.16 7.31 21.58
N ASN A 130 -9.83 6.73 20.42
CA ASN A 130 -10.13 5.34 20.12
C ASN A 130 -8.96 4.39 20.36
N ILE A 131 -7.72 4.86 20.48
CA ILE A 131 -6.57 3.97 20.69
C ILE A 131 -5.78 4.41 21.92
N LEU A 132 -5.23 5.64 21.90
CA LEU A 132 -4.24 6.06 22.89
C LEU A 132 -4.79 6.09 24.32
N VAL A 133 -6.01 6.59 24.50
CA VAL A 133 -6.69 6.64 25.82
C VAL A 133 -6.97 5.23 26.36
N HIS A 134 -7.21 4.26 25.49
CA HIS A 134 -7.53 2.87 25.86
C HIS A 134 -6.30 1.99 26.10
N MET A 135 -5.10 2.46 25.74
CA MET A 135 -3.85 1.70 25.84
C MET A 135 -2.80 2.43 26.70
N PRO A 136 -3.01 2.53 28.02
CA PRO A 136 -2.12 3.30 28.91
C PRO A 136 -0.70 2.72 29.02
N CYS A 137 -0.51 1.44 28.67
CA CYS A 137 0.80 0.79 28.67
C CYS A 137 1.60 1.01 27.37
N LEU A 138 0.99 1.60 26.34
CA LEU A 138 1.58 1.72 25.01
C LEU A 138 2.75 2.71 25.03
N ARG A 139 3.96 2.20 24.75
CA ARG A 139 5.20 2.99 24.70
C ARG A 139 5.64 3.27 23.28
N LYS A 140 5.25 2.41 22.34
CA LYS A 140 5.61 2.53 20.94
C LYS A 140 4.39 2.25 20.08
N PHE A 141 4.05 3.23 19.25
CA PHE A 141 2.98 3.12 18.29
C PHE A 141 3.49 3.47 16.90
N THR A 142 3.56 2.48 16.03
CA THR A 142 3.93 2.62 14.62
C THR A 142 2.70 2.37 13.79
N PHE A 143 2.32 3.29 12.92
CA PHE A 143 1.09 3.13 12.16
C PHE A 143 1.16 3.73 10.77
N TYR A 144 0.35 3.15 9.88
CA TYR A 144 -0.08 3.69 8.60
C TYR A 144 -1.56 3.39 8.48
N ILE A 145 -2.39 4.44 8.47
CA ILE A 145 -3.82 4.33 8.30
C ILE A 145 -4.20 5.14 7.07
N SER A 146 -4.77 4.45 6.08
CA SER A 146 -5.39 5.06 4.91
C SER A 146 -6.90 5.08 5.12
N THR A 147 -7.53 6.18 4.75
CA THR A 147 -8.98 6.35 4.83
C THR A 147 -9.49 6.99 3.56
N GLU A 148 -10.41 6.31 2.89
CA GLU A 148 -11.20 6.82 1.78
C GLU A 148 -12.57 7.29 2.28
N VAL A 149 -12.95 8.52 1.93
CA VAL A 149 -14.24 9.12 2.27
C VAL A 149 -14.84 9.75 1.04
N GLU A 150 -16.12 9.53 0.80
CA GLU A 150 -16.84 10.19 -0.29
C GLU A 150 -16.89 11.72 -0.06
N LEU A 151 -16.61 12.49 -1.10
CA LEU A 151 -16.44 13.94 -1.03
C LEU A 151 -17.67 14.65 -0.47
N HIS A 152 -18.87 14.11 -0.71
CA HIS A 152 -20.13 14.69 -0.24
C HIS A 152 -20.33 14.56 1.29
N HIS A 153 -19.57 13.70 1.97
CA HIS A 153 -19.52 13.63 3.44
C HIS A 153 -18.62 14.70 4.06
N ILE A 154 -17.74 15.31 3.28
CA ILE A 154 -16.82 16.34 3.75
C ILE A 154 -17.43 17.72 3.51
N THR A 155 -17.70 18.43 4.60
CA THR A 155 -18.36 19.73 4.55
C THR A 155 -17.43 20.86 4.08
N HIS A 156 -16.11 20.72 4.28
CA HIS A 156 -15.11 21.77 4.05
C HIS A 156 -13.85 21.19 3.41
N HIS A 157 -13.16 21.97 2.58
CA HIS A 157 -11.90 21.54 1.98
C HIS A 157 -10.80 21.48 3.05
N LEU A 158 -10.33 20.28 3.36
CA LEU A 158 -9.24 20.01 4.30
C LEU A 158 -7.87 20.13 3.61
N SER A 159 -6.87 20.58 4.37
CA SER A 159 -5.46 20.56 3.97
C SER A 159 -4.67 19.52 4.77
N ASN A 160 -3.45 19.19 4.33
CA ASN A 160 -2.53 18.35 5.12
C ASN A 160 -2.24 18.99 6.49
N GLU A 161 -2.14 20.32 6.53
CA GLU A 161 -1.88 21.09 7.74
C GLU A 161 -3.04 20.98 8.74
N ASP A 162 -4.29 20.92 8.27
CA ASP A 162 -5.45 20.73 9.13
C ASP A 162 -5.42 19.35 9.79
N ILE A 163 -5.10 18.30 9.04
CA ILE A 163 -4.95 16.94 9.59
C ILE A 163 -3.79 16.89 10.58
N GLN A 164 -2.61 17.42 10.23
CA GLN A 164 -1.44 17.44 11.13
C GLN A 164 -1.69 18.23 12.42
N ARG A 165 -2.52 19.29 12.36
CA ARG A 165 -2.89 20.07 13.55
C ARG A 165 -3.61 19.22 14.59
N THR A 166 -4.45 18.27 14.17
CA THR A 166 -5.17 17.38 15.09
C THR A 166 -4.20 16.52 15.92
N PHE A 167 -3.11 16.03 15.32
CA PHE A 167 -2.04 15.29 16.01
C PHE A 167 -1.20 16.19 16.91
N THR A 168 -0.90 17.40 16.44
CA THR A 168 -0.13 18.38 17.23
C THR A 168 -0.89 18.77 18.50
N ASN A 169 -2.21 18.93 18.42
CA ASN A 169 -3.07 19.30 19.55
C ASN A 169 -3.09 18.25 20.67
N ILE A 170 -2.86 16.97 20.35
CA ILE A 170 -2.75 15.88 21.34
C ILE A 170 -1.30 15.60 21.76
N GLY A 171 -0.34 16.42 21.31
CA GLY A 171 1.09 16.27 21.63
C GLY A 171 1.82 15.18 20.84
N TYR A 172 1.21 14.65 19.77
CA TYR A 172 1.79 13.58 18.95
C TYR A 172 2.51 14.15 17.72
N GLN A 173 3.82 14.36 17.82
CA GLN A 173 4.58 15.12 16.81
C GLN A 173 5.23 14.28 15.70
N GLN A 174 5.38 12.97 15.89
CA GLN A 174 6.08 12.10 14.94
C GLN A 174 5.12 11.50 13.91
N VAL A 175 4.36 12.36 13.23
CA VAL A 175 3.34 11.97 12.24
C VAL A 175 3.46 12.83 11.00
N SER A 176 3.17 12.22 9.86
CA SER A 176 2.92 12.96 8.62
C SER A 176 1.66 12.43 7.95
N CYS A 177 1.20 13.15 6.93
CA CYS A 177 0.02 12.78 6.19
C CYS A 177 0.17 13.10 4.70
N ILE A 178 -0.65 12.42 3.90
CA ILE A 178 -0.85 12.69 2.48
C ILE A 178 -2.36 12.75 2.28
N LEU A 179 -2.86 13.91 1.85
CA LEU A 179 -4.25 14.10 1.50
C LEU A 179 -4.36 14.27 -0.01
N ASN A 180 -5.08 13.36 -0.66
CA ASN A 180 -5.38 13.43 -2.08
C ASN A 180 -6.88 13.57 -2.27
N TYR A 181 -7.26 14.58 -3.04
CA TYR A 181 -8.61 14.66 -3.58
C TYR A 181 -8.65 13.76 -4.82
N MET A 182 -9.75 13.05 -4.96
CA MET A 182 -10.15 12.31 -6.16
C MET A 182 -11.48 12.90 -6.64
N VAL A 183 -11.99 12.39 -7.77
CA VAL A 183 -13.21 12.91 -8.42
C VAL A 183 -14.39 12.95 -7.45
N ASP A 184 -14.63 11.83 -6.78
CA ASP A 184 -15.80 11.63 -5.93
C ASP A 184 -15.41 11.34 -4.48
N ASN A 185 -14.11 11.14 -4.20
CA ASN A 185 -13.60 10.69 -2.90
C ASN A 185 -12.39 11.52 -2.46
N ILE A 186 -12.07 11.45 -1.18
CA ILE A 186 -10.82 11.94 -0.59
C ILE A 186 -10.10 10.76 0.01
N MET A 187 -8.82 10.61 -0.30
CA MET A 187 -7.96 9.64 0.34
C MET A 187 -6.98 10.35 1.28
N CYS A 188 -7.06 10.02 2.56
CA CYS A 188 -6.19 10.53 3.61
C CYS A 188 -5.31 9.40 4.12
N HIS A 189 -4.00 9.56 3.95
CA HIS A 189 -2.99 8.69 4.53
C HIS A 189 -2.41 9.40 5.75
N ILE A 190 -2.43 8.75 6.90
CA ILE A 190 -1.75 9.22 8.13
C ILE A 190 -0.77 8.16 8.58
N PHE A 191 0.43 8.56 8.98
CA PHE A 191 1.46 7.60 9.36
C PHE A 191 2.48 8.15 10.35
N SER A 192 3.01 7.26 11.18
CA SER A 192 4.12 7.54 12.07
C SER A 192 5.44 7.72 11.31
N LEU A 193 6.32 8.57 11.82
CA LEU A 193 7.68 8.77 11.30
C LEU A 193 8.73 8.06 12.19
N PRO A 194 9.77 7.43 11.60
CA PRO A 194 9.97 7.20 10.17
C PRO A 194 8.94 6.21 9.60
N PHE A 195 8.61 6.33 8.31
CA PHE A 195 7.68 5.42 7.65
C PHE A 195 8.25 4.00 7.61
N ALA A 196 7.50 3.04 8.16
CA ALA A 196 7.98 1.69 8.43
C ALA A 196 7.42 0.60 7.50
N PHE A 197 6.47 0.94 6.62
CA PHE A 197 5.74 -0.03 5.81
C PHE A 197 6.35 -0.17 4.40
N ASP A 198 6.05 -1.28 3.74
CA ASP A 198 6.57 -1.64 2.43
C ASP A 198 5.65 -1.28 1.26
N CYS A 199 4.37 -1.02 1.53
CA CYS A 199 3.41 -0.56 0.53
C CYS A 199 2.93 0.86 0.83
N LEU A 200 2.75 1.65 -0.22
CA LEU A 200 2.06 2.94 -0.18
C LEU A 200 1.21 3.06 -1.45
N GLU A 201 -0.11 3.18 -1.30
CA GLU A 201 -1.04 3.10 -2.42
C GLU A 201 -1.76 4.43 -2.64
N TYR A 202 -2.17 4.68 -3.89
CA TYR A 202 -3.03 5.79 -4.30
C TYR A 202 -2.57 7.20 -3.89
N ILE A 203 -1.26 7.47 -3.93
CA ILE A 203 -0.75 8.82 -3.68
C ILE A 203 -0.72 9.69 -4.94
N GLY A 204 -1.00 10.99 -4.79
CA GLY A 204 -0.91 11.98 -5.86
C GLY A 204 0.38 12.80 -5.85
N ASN A 205 0.33 13.98 -6.47
CA ASN A 205 1.45 14.93 -6.60
C ASN A 205 1.98 15.48 -5.25
N ALA A 206 1.15 15.45 -4.21
CA ALA A 206 1.33 16.22 -2.98
C ALA A 206 1.78 15.37 -1.78
N PHE A 207 2.76 14.48 -1.96
CA PHE A 207 3.38 13.76 -0.82
C PHE A 207 4.50 14.59 -0.16
N PRO A 208 4.67 14.49 1.17
CA PRO A 208 5.65 15.28 1.92
C PRO A 208 7.09 14.85 1.57
N PRO A 209 8.11 15.69 1.82
CA PRO A 209 9.51 15.38 1.55
C PRO A 209 10.10 14.38 2.56
N VAL A 210 9.37 13.30 2.86
CA VAL A 210 9.76 12.20 3.73
C VAL A 210 10.50 11.16 2.90
N HIS A 211 11.55 10.57 3.49
CA HIS A 211 12.29 9.50 2.84
C HIS A 211 11.64 8.14 3.15
N PHE A 212 11.03 7.53 2.13
CA PHE A 212 10.29 6.27 2.24
C PHE A 212 11.21 5.07 1.99
N SER A 213 12.20 4.87 2.86
CA SER A 213 13.20 3.80 2.70
C SER A 213 12.65 2.38 2.82
N CYS A 214 11.50 2.19 3.47
CA CYS A 214 10.87 0.88 3.63
C CYS A 214 9.98 0.50 2.44
N VAL A 215 9.49 1.48 1.67
CA VAL A 215 8.55 1.24 0.57
C VAL A 215 9.22 0.45 -0.56
N ARG A 216 8.54 -0.58 -1.03
CA ARG A 216 8.87 -1.46 -2.14
C ARG A 216 7.79 -1.43 -3.21
N GLU A 217 6.56 -1.15 -2.83
CA GLU A 217 5.41 -1.11 -3.73
C GLU A 217 4.73 0.25 -3.62
N LEU A 218 4.59 0.92 -4.76
CA LEU A 218 4.02 2.25 -4.84
C LEU A 218 2.94 2.27 -5.93
N THR A 219 1.75 2.71 -5.56
CA THR A 219 0.70 3.07 -6.52
C THR A 219 0.50 4.56 -6.49
N VAL A 220 0.62 5.21 -7.65
CA VAL A 220 0.38 6.65 -7.80
C VAL A 220 -0.86 6.89 -8.65
N HIS A 221 -1.64 7.88 -8.24
CA HIS A 221 -2.89 8.25 -8.90
C HIS A 221 -2.81 9.67 -9.48
N ASP A 222 -3.18 9.78 -10.75
CA ASP A 222 -3.12 11.00 -11.54
C ASP A 222 -4.50 11.65 -11.69
N GLU A 223 -4.77 12.69 -10.89
CA GLU A 223 -5.82 13.67 -11.21
C GLU A 223 -5.36 14.70 -12.25
N THR A 224 -4.11 15.14 -12.10
CA THR A 224 -3.43 16.11 -12.95
C THR A 224 -2.12 15.52 -13.46
N PRO A 225 -1.88 15.56 -14.79
CA PRO A 225 -0.81 14.79 -15.40
C PRO A 225 0.53 15.00 -14.70
N PHE A 226 1.18 13.89 -14.36
CA PHE A 226 2.50 13.87 -13.78
C PHE A 226 3.54 14.39 -14.77
N GLU A 227 4.23 15.43 -14.36
CA GLU A 227 5.40 15.95 -15.07
C GLU A 227 6.63 15.08 -14.81
N HIS A 228 7.70 15.33 -15.56
CA HIS A 228 8.94 14.57 -15.43
C HIS A 228 9.54 14.67 -14.01
N GLU A 229 9.42 15.85 -13.41
CA GLU A 229 9.87 16.21 -12.06
C GLU A 229 9.20 15.35 -10.98
N PHE A 230 7.96 14.92 -11.19
CA PHE A 230 7.29 14.01 -10.29
C PHE A 230 8.00 12.66 -10.24
N PHE A 231 8.39 12.12 -11.40
CA PHE A 231 9.15 10.86 -11.46
C PHE A 231 10.58 11.00 -10.90
N ILE A 232 11.21 12.17 -11.03
CA ILE A 232 12.47 12.47 -10.31
C ILE A 232 12.25 12.40 -8.80
N ARG A 233 11.16 12.99 -8.29
CA ARG A 233 10.81 12.92 -6.86
C ARG A 233 10.57 11.48 -6.41
N ILE A 234 9.86 10.66 -7.18
CA ILE A 234 9.66 9.25 -6.82
C ILE A 234 11.02 8.56 -6.67
N ALA A 235 11.90 8.63 -7.68
CA ALA A 235 13.21 7.97 -7.62
C ALA A 235 14.05 8.44 -6.42
N ARG A 236 13.92 9.70 -6.01
CA ARG A 236 14.63 10.28 -4.85
C ARG A 236 14.05 9.81 -3.51
N PHE A 237 12.74 9.82 -3.35
CA PHE A 237 12.09 9.56 -2.06
C PHE A 237 11.78 8.08 -1.82
N PHE A 238 11.79 7.26 -2.88
CA PHE A 238 11.53 5.81 -2.85
C PHE A 238 12.72 5.03 -3.45
N PRO A 239 13.92 5.11 -2.84
CA PRO A 239 15.14 4.61 -3.48
C PRO A 239 15.19 3.09 -3.66
N LEU A 240 14.37 2.34 -2.92
CA LEU A 240 14.32 0.87 -2.94
C LEU A 240 13.05 0.32 -3.61
N LEU A 241 12.38 1.15 -4.42
CA LEU A 241 11.13 0.81 -5.10
C LEU A 241 11.31 -0.37 -6.05
N LYS A 242 10.46 -1.40 -5.90
CA LYS A 242 10.44 -2.62 -6.70
C LYS A 242 9.25 -2.68 -7.65
N LYS A 243 8.08 -2.24 -7.21
CA LYS A 243 6.86 -2.22 -8.02
C LYS A 243 6.30 -0.80 -8.08
N LEU A 244 6.01 -0.32 -9.28
CA LEU A 244 5.37 0.96 -9.50
C LEU A 244 4.11 0.75 -10.34
N SER A 245 2.97 1.17 -9.82
CA SER A 245 1.72 1.27 -10.57
C SER A 245 1.38 2.74 -10.76
N VAL A 246 1.10 3.12 -12.00
CA VAL A 246 0.59 4.46 -12.34
C VAL A 246 -0.83 4.27 -12.83
N VAL A 247 -1.79 4.96 -12.21
CA VAL A 247 -3.22 4.82 -12.53
C VAL A 247 -3.80 6.18 -12.86
N ASN A 248 -4.61 6.23 -13.92
CA ASN A 248 -5.43 7.39 -14.25
C ASN A 248 -6.87 6.96 -14.58
N PHE A 249 -7.85 7.56 -13.90
CA PHE A 249 -9.27 7.26 -14.10
C PHE A 249 -9.99 8.20 -15.08
N LYS A 250 -9.43 9.38 -15.41
CA LYS A 250 -10.07 10.34 -16.32
C LYS A 250 -9.41 10.30 -17.71
N PRO A 251 -10.16 10.36 -18.81
CA PRO A 251 -9.61 10.70 -20.12
C PRO A 251 -9.34 12.21 -20.21
N GLN A 252 -8.11 12.62 -20.48
CA GLN A 252 -7.75 14.03 -20.68
C GLN A 252 -8.45 14.55 -21.94
N SER A 253 -9.46 15.40 -21.75
CA SER A 253 -10.14 16.08 -22.84
C SER A 253 -9.28 17.20 -23.46
N GLN A 254 -8.23 17.68 -22.78
CA GLN A 254 -7.40 18.79 -23.25
C GLN A 254 -5.97 18.73 -22.70
N MET A 255 -5.14 17.82 -23.22
CA MET A 255 -3.71 18.14 -23.27
C MET A 255 -3.52 19.15 -24.42
N LYS A 256 -3.54 20.44 -24.09
CA LYS A 256 -2.96 21.45 -24.98
C LYS A 256 -1.57 20.98 -25.35
N HIS A 257 -1.22 21.11 -26.64
CA HIS A 257 0.03 20.75 -27.31
C HIS A 257 1.32 21.32 -26.66
N HIS A 258 1.57 21.09 -25.38
CA HIS A 258 2.84 21.39 -24.71
C HIS A 258 3.81 20.19 -24.74
N LEU A 259 3.41 19.07 -25.35
CA LEU A 259 4.31 17.94 -25.67
C LEU A 259 5.24 18.21 -26.86
N ILE A 260 5.39 19.46 -27.29
CA ILE A 260 6.61 19.90 -27.95
C ILE A 260 7.58 20.27 -26.82
N CYS A 261 8.24 19.26 -26.24
CA CYS A 261 9.51 19.52 -25.57
C CYS A 261 10.42 20.15 -26.63
N HIS A 262 10.55 21.47 -26.57
CA HIS A 262 11.63 22.16 -27.23
C HIS A 262 12.94 21.50 -26.80
N ASN A 263 13.74 21.15 -27.79
CA ASN A 263 14.94 20.31 -27.78
C ASN A 263 16.10 20.70 -26.83
N ASN A 264 15.93 21.47 -25.75
CA ASN A 264 17.10 22.10 -25.10
C ASN A 264 17.15 22.15 -23.56
N GLU A 265 16.26 21.48 -22.83
CA GLU A 265 16.49 21.30 -21.38
C GLU A 265 17.02 19.90 -21.12
N LEU A 266 18.22 19.84 -20.50
CA LEU A 266 18.87 18.63 -20.01
C LEU A 266 17.98 17.98 -18.94
N CYS A 267 16.91 17.30 -19.35
CA CYS A 267 16.13 16.45 -18.48
C CYS A 267 17.05 15.33 -18.00
N THR A 268 17.43 15.38 -16.73
CA THR A 268 18.19 14.32 -16.06
C THR A 268 17.44 13.01 -16.20
N THR A 269 18.05 12.02 -16.84
CA THR A 269 17.49 10.67 -16.92
C THR A 269 17.21 10.12 -15.53
N VAL A 270 15.96 9.76 -15.26
CA VAL A 270 15.55 9.19 -13.97
C VAL A 270 16.02 7.75 -13.89
N VAL A 271 16.63 7.33 -12.79
CA VAL A 271 17.09 5.94 -12.62
C VAL A 271 16.27 5.26 -11.54
N TYR A 272 15.67 4.12 -11.88
CA TYR A 272 15.01 3.23 -10.91
C TYR A 272 15.80 1.92 -10.80
N PRO A 273 16.82 1.86 -9.94
CA PRO A 273 17.78 0.76 -9.94
C PRO A 273 17.17 -0.59 -9.52
N HIS A 274 16.08 -0.58 -8.75
CA HIS A 274 15.46 -1.77 -8.17
C HIS A 274 14.07 -2.09 -8.73
N LEU A 275 13.57 -1.29 -9.70
CA LEU A 275 12.23 -1.48 -10.24
C LEU A 275 12.19 -2.73 -11.13
N ILE A 276 11.44 -3.73 -10.67
CA ILE A 276 11.26 -5.03 -11.33
C ILE A 276 9.91 -5.14 -12.04
N SER A 277 8.89 -4.44 -11.53
CA SER A 277 7.53 -4.46 -12.09
C SER A 277 7.00 -3.06 -12.29
N LEU A 278 6.41 -2.82 -13.46
CA LEU A 278 5.82 -1.55 -13.84
C LEU A 278 4.41 -1.78 -14.42
N CYS A 279 3.40 -1.19 -13.82
CA CYS A 279 2.01 -1.25 -14.30
C CYS A 279 1.57 0.11 -14.88
N LEU A 280 1.18 0.08 -16.16
CA LEU A 280 0.78 1.21 -17.01
C LEU A 280 -0.51 0.90 -17.80
N GLU A 281 -1.33 -0.05 -17.35
CA GLU A 281 -2.53 -0.46 -18.09
C GLU A 281 -3.52 0.70 -18.26
N TYR A 282 -3.78 1.42 -17.17
CA TYR A 282 -4.76 2.50 -17.07
C TYR A 282 -4.11 3.88 -17.14
N THR A 283 -3.04 4.02 -17.93
CA THR A 283 -2.32 5.29 -18.06
C THR A 283 -2.48 5.95 -19.42
N TYR A 284 -2.03 7.18 -19.54
CA TYR A 284 -1.74 7.75 -20.84
C TYR A 284 -0.50 7.15 -21.48
N ILE A 285 -0.46 7.28 -22.81
CA ILE A 285 0.66 6.85 -23.64
C ILE A 285 1.96 7.60 -23.32
N HIS A 286 1.88 8.84 -22.83
CA HIS A 286 3.07 9.62 -22.49
C HIS A 286 3.79 9.07 -21.24
N TYR A 287 3.09 8.39 -20.32
CA TYR A 287 3.76 7.65 -19.24
C TYR A 287 4.48 6.41 -19.76
N THR A 288 3.89 5.69 -20.72
CA THR A 288 4.57 4.61 -21.43
C THR A 288 5.84 5.12 -22.11
N GLU A 289 5.78 6.27 -22.81
CA GLU A 289 6.96 6.92 -23.38
C GLU A 289 7.98 7.35 -22.31
N GLN A 290 7.52 7.96 -21.21
CA GLN A 290 8.35 8.44 -20.11
C GLN A 290 9.19 7.31 -19.49
N PHE A 291 8.59 6.16 -19.23
CA PHE A 291 9.28 5.04 -18.60
C PHE A 291 10.06 4.18 -19.58
N LEU A 292 9.52 3.87 -20.76
CA LEU A 292 10.19 2.95 -21.67
C LEU A 292 11.33 3.62 -22.44
N ASN A 293 11.30 4.94 -22.67
CA ASN A 293 12.38 5.64 -23.36
C ASN A 293 13.60 5.80 -22.46
N GLN A 294 14.71 5.13 -22.80
CA GLN A 294 15.96 5.14 -22.04
C GLN A 294 16.55 6.54 -21.81
N ASN A 295 16.25 7.50 -22.70
CA ASN A 295 16.77 8.86 -22.58
C ASN A 295 16.06 9.63 -21.45
N LYS A 296 14.86 9.18 -21.06
CA LYS A 296 14.04 9.78 -20.00
C LYS A 296 14.14 9.02 -18.70
N THR A 297 14.11 7.69 -18.76
CA THR A 297 14.15 6.82 -17.58
C THR A 297 15.04 5.61 -17.86
N HIS A 298 15.85 5.19 -16.89
CA HIS A 298 16.65 3.98 -16.96
C HIS A 298 16.12 2.92 -15.99
N LEU A 299 15.76 1.75 -16.53
CA LEU A 299 15.11 0.66 -15.80
C LEU A 299 15.94 -0.65 -15.90
N PRO A 300 17.11 -0.72 -15.22
CA PRO A 300 18.06 -1.82 -15.41
C PRO A 300 17.58 -3.19 -14.93
N GLN A 301 16.53 -3.25 -14.11
CA GLN A 301 16.01 -4.49 -13.50
C GLN A 301 14.57 -4.83 -13.91
N LEU A 302 13.99 -4.12 -14.87
CA LEU A 302 12.60 -4.34 -15.27
C LEU A 302 12.43 -5.72 -15.91
N THR A 303 11.61 -6.56 -15.29
CA THR A 303 11.29 -7.92 -15.75
C THR A 303 9.81 -8.09 -16.08
N THR A 304 8.92 -7.31 -15.47
CA THR A 304 7.47 -7.39 -15.65
C THR A 304 6.90 -6.04 -16.07
N LEU A 305 6.09 -6.03 -17.12
CA LEU A 305 5.40 -4.83 -17.61
C LEU A 305 3.93 -5.14 -17.87
N SER A 306 3.03 -4.44 -17.19
CA SER A 306 1.59 -4.48 -17.49
C SER A 306 1.25 -3.21 -18.28
N VAL A 307 0.77 -3.33 -19.52
CA VAL A 307 0.55 -2.17 -20.41
C VAL A 307 -0.49 -2.48 -21.47
N ASP A 308 -1.15 -1.46 -22.01
CA ASP A 308 -1.97 -1.64 -23.20
C ASP A 308 -1.11 -1.89 -24.45
N TYR A 309 -1.45 -2.92 -25.23
CA TYR A 309 -0.69 -3.31 -26.42
C TYR A 309 -0.61 -2.20 -27.47
N SER A 310 -1.67 -1.41 -27.67
CA SER A 310 -1.66 -0.33 -28.66
C SER A 310 -0.69 0.78 -28.25
N LYS A 311 -0.62 1.11 -26.95
CA LYS A 311 0.34 2.08 -26.40
C LYS A 311 1.77 1.57 -26.56
N LEU A 312 2.02 0.30 -26.21
CA LEU A 312 3.34 -0.32 -26.34
C LEU A 312 3.81 -0.34 -27.81
N ARG A 313 2.93 -0.78 -28.73
CA ARG A 313 3.22 -0.79 -30.17
C ARG A 313 3.54 0.59 -30.70
N PHE A 314 2.81 1.63 -30.28
CA PHE A 314 3.06 3.00 -30.70
C PHE A 314 4.41 3.52 -30.18
N VAL A 315 4.67 3.41 -28.88
CA VAL A 315 5.89 3.91 -28.23
C VAL A 315 7.15 3.24 -28.76
N THR A 316 7.06 1.94 -29.07
CA THR A 316 8.15 1.15 -29.68
C THR A 316 8.25 1.31 -31.19
N GLN A 317 7.37 2.10 -31.83
CA GLN A 317 7.27 2.26 -33.29
C GLN A 317 7.17 0.91 -34.02
N ASN A 318 6.15 0.12 -33.68
CA ASN A 318 5.99 -1.26 -34.14
C ASN A 318 7.22 -2.12 -33.82
N PHE A 319 7.75 -2.02 -32.59
CA PHE A 319 8.88 -2.84 -32.13
C PHE A 319 10.17 -2.65 -32.95
N THR A 320 10.43 -1.42 -33.41
CA THR A 320 11.67 -1.07 -34.15
C THR A 320 12.52 -0.02 -33.46
N ARG A 321 11.97 0.69 -32.46
CA ARG A 321 12.64 1.81 -31.82
C ARG A 321 13.71 1.37 -30.83
N ASN A 322 14.96 1.71 -31.11
CA ASN A 322 16.10 1.35 -30.23
C ASN A 322 16.08 2.05 -28.86
N ALA A 323 15.54 3.28 -28.78
CA ALA A 323 15.51 4.05 -27.53
C ALA A 323 14.70 3.37 -26.42
N THR A 324 13.66 2.62 -26.78
CA THR A 324 12.83 1.87 -25.84
C THR A 324 13.33 0.46 -25.61
N ARG A 325 14.14 -0.08 -26.54
CA ARG A 325 14.60 -1.48 -26.52
C ARG A 325 15.46 -1.80 -25.29
N ARG A 326 16.28 -0.86 -24.82
CA ARG A 326 17.18 -1.12 -23.67
C ARG A 326 16.43 -1.36 -22.37
N ASN A 327 15.41 -0.56 -22.06
CA ASN A 327 14.59 -0.78 -20.86
C ASN A 327 13.72 -2.05 -20.98
N CYS A 328 13.38 -2.44 -22.22
CA CYS A 328 12.60 -3.64 -22.48
C CYS A 328 13.43 -4.94 -22.59
N ALA A 329 14.76 -4.85 -22.70
CA ALA A 329 15.61 -5.99 -23.05
C ALA A 329 15.60 -7.14 -22.01
N ARG A 330 15.19 -6.84 -20.77
CA ARG A 330 15.14 -7.80 -19.66
C ARG A 330 13.72 -8.26 -19.32
N LEU A 331 12.71 -7.84 -20.07
CA LEU A 331 11.32 -8.24 -19.84
C LEU A 331 11.16 -9.74 -20.05
N GLN A 332 10.65 -10.41 -19.01
CA GLN A 332 10.32 -11.83 -18.96
C GLN A 332 8.81 -12.06 -18.96
N GLN A 333 8.04 -11.01 -18.64
CA GLN A 333 6.59 -11.05 -18.63
C GLN A 333 6.03 -9.70 -19.12
N ILE A 334 5.08 -9.76 -20.05
CA ILE A 334 4.27 -8.61 -20.42
C ILE A 334 2.81 -8.98 -20.30
N ASP A 335 2.09 -8.26 -19.44
CA ASP A 335 0.67 -8.46 -19.20
C ASP A 335 -0.13 -7.49 -20.06
N PHE A 336 -1.04 -8.05 -20.86
CA PHE A 336 -2.00 -7.31 -21.66
C PHE A 336 -3.42 -7.63 -21.18
N LYS A 337 -4.29 -6.63 -21.12
CA LYS A 337 -5.71 -6.82 -20.78
C LYS A 337 -6.48 -7.74 -21.76
N LYS A 338 -5.97 -7.90 -22.98
CA LYS A 338 -6.60 -8.72 -24.03
C LYS A 338 -5.60 -9.75 -24.53
N ILE A 339 -6.08 -10.95 -24.84
CA ILE A 339 -5.31 -11.98 -25.53
C ILE A 339 -5.02 -11.47 -26.95
N ILE A 340 -3.74 -11.42 -27.32
CA ILE A 340 -3.28 -10.91 -28.60
C ILE A 340 -2.32 -11.93 -29.19
N VAL A 341 -2.47 -12.20 -30.49
CA VAL A 341 -1.47 -12.98 -31.23
C VAL A 341 -0.33 -12.04 -31.61
N HIS A 342 0.88 -12.38 -31.18
CA HIS A 342 2.06 -11.53 -31.37
C HIS A 342 2.78 -11.83 -32.68
N THR A 343 3.35 -10.79 -33.30
CA THR A 343 4.13 -10.95 -34.54
C THR A 343 5.55 -11.41 -34.22
N LYS A 344 6.32 -11.81 -35.25
CA LYS A 344 7.72 -12.19 -35.05
C LYS A 344 8.56 -11.02 -34.51
N GLU A 345 8.31 -9.81 -35.02
CA GLU A 345 9.00 -8.58 -34.59
C GLU A 345 8.80 -8.29 -33.10
N PHE A 346 7.66 -8.69 -32.54
CA PHE A 346 7.42 -8.59 -31.10
C PHE A 346 8.42 -9.46 -30.32
N TYR A 347 8.54 -10.75 -30.65
CA TYR A 347 9.47 -11.65 -29.96
C TYR A 347 10.94 -11.28 -30.20
N ASP A 348 11.29 -10.82 -31.40
CA ASP A 348 12.65 -10.33 -31.70
C ASP A 348 13.01 -9.06 -30.87
N TYR A 349 12.00 -8.29 -30.47
CA TYR A 349 12.16 -7.09 -29.66
C TYR A 349 12.27 -7.39 -28.16
N PHE A 350 11.59 -8.44 -27.69
CA PHE A 350 11.57 -8.91 -26.30
C PHE A 350 12.17 -10.33 -26.20
N PRO A 351 13.51 -10.47 -26.26
CA PRO A 351 14.16 -11.77 -26.45
C PRO A 351 14.10 -12.73 -25.25
N LEU A 352 13.55 -12.30 -24.11
CA LEU A 352 13.42 -13.11 -22.89
C LEU A 352 11.96 -13.49 -22.56
N LEU A 353 11.00 -13.13 -23.43
CA LEU A 353 9.63 -13.68 -23.42
C LEU A 353 9.63 -15.05 -24.10
#